data_AF-A0A1B6ERB6-F1
#
_entry.id   AF-A0A1B6ERB6-F1
#
_cell.length_a   1.000
_cell.length_b   1.000
_cell.length_c   1.000
_cell.angle_alpha   90.00
_cell.angle_beta   90.00
_cell.angle_gamma   90.00
#
_symmetry.space_group_name_H-M   'P 1'
#
loop_
_entity.id
_entity.type
_entity.pdbx_description
1 polymer ?
#
loop_
_entity_poly.entity_id
_entity_poly.type
_entity_poly.pdbx_seq_one_letter_code
_entity_poly.pdbx_strand_id
1 'polypeptide(L)'
;LLNISDIEPVRNGYRNFNIPQMAVGPPPRLEPLSWYSMTSIFQACILSALGLYRSLKALSESSLEEYDGPSPSHGLIFLLESCLRIFQVMLLLQQIRYRIVLSWFCLVLLCLCAWLVWDLRDKWQCSLFLTSAVVSHIAIILRRIRLKLPDYNV
;
A
#
# COMPACT_ATOMS: atom_id res chain seq x y z
N LEU A 1 4.35 -30.62 23.47
CA LEU A 1 4.03 -29.30 24.04
C LEU A 1 4.71 -28.27 23.18
N LEU A 2 3.95 -27.53 22.35
CA LEU A 2 4.48 -26.39 21.60
C LEU A 2 4.75 -25.26 22.58
N ASN A 3 5.98 -24.73 22.56
CA ASN A 3 6.36 -23.64 23.44
C ASN A 3 5.75 -22.34 22.91
N ILE A 4 5.33 -21.43 23.80
CA ILE A 4 4.71 -20.14 23.40
C ILE A 4 5.67 -19.27 22.57
N SER A 5 6.97 -19.50 22.68
CA SER A 5 8.00 -18.92 21.83
C SER A 5 7.97 -19.41 20.38
N ASP A 6 7.35 -20.56 20.09
CA ASP A 6 7.35 -21.18 18.76
C ASP A 6 6.25 -20.61 17.84
N ILE A 7 5.32 -19.82 18.41
CA ILE A 7 4.25 -19.16 17.68
C ILE A 7 4.73 -17.75 17.33
N GLU A 8 5.70 -17.64 16.43
CA GLU A 8 6.04 -16.34 15.86
C GLU A 8 4.79 -15.76 15.18
N PRO A 9 4.39 -14.51 15.50
CA PRO A 9 3.25 -13.88 14.85
C PRO A 9 3.54 -13.79 13.36
N VAL A 10 2.77 -14.54 12.59
CA VAL A 10 3.00 -14.75 11.16
C VAL A 10 2.87 -13.41 10.44
N ARG A 11 4.00 -12.85 10.02
CA ARG A 11 4.09 -11.51 9.42
C ARG A 11 3.39 -11.40 8.05
N ASN A 12 3.16 -12.52 7.36
CA ASN A 12 2.61 -12.55 5.98
C ASN A 12 1.74 -13.78 5.67
N GLY A 13 0.74 -14.09 6.51
CA GLY A 13 -0.17 -15.23 6.30
C GLY A 13 0.52 -16.61 6.41
N TYR A 14 -0.28 -17.65 6.68
CA TYR A 14 0.16 -18.99 7.11
C TYR A 14 1.44 -19.50 6.41
N ARG A 15 2.46 -19.78 7.23
CA ARG A 15 3.59 -20.63 6.85
C ARG A 15 3.02 -22.05 6.73
N ASN A 16 3.09 -22.64 5.54
CA ASN A 16 2.70 -24.04 5.30
C ASN A 16 3.64 -24.97 6.08
N PHE A 17 3.42 -25.10 7.37
CA PHE A 17 3.75 -26.35 8.04
C PHE A 17 2.57 -27.28 7.77
N ASN A 18 2.85 -28.51 7.35
CA ASN A 18 1.90 -29.62 7.26
C ASN A 18 1.39 -29.97 8.68
N ILE A 19 0.75 -29.03 9.35
CA ILE A 19 0.11 -29.22 10.65
C ILE A 19 -1.30 -29.69 10.31
N PRO A 20 -1.71 -30.89 10.74
CA PRO A 20 -3.07 -31.37 10.51
C PRO A 20 -4.04 -30.31 11.01
N GLN A 21 -4.98 -29.97 10.12
CA GLN A 21 -5.94 -28.88 10.21
C GLN A 21 -6.88 -29.07 11.40
N MET A 22 -6.42 -28.75 12.60
CA MET A 22 -7.23 -28.65 13.82
C MET A 22 -7.14 -27.22 14.34
N ALA A 23 -7.82 -26.29 13.67
CA ALA A 23 -7.96 -24.93 14.17
C ALA A 23 -9.43 -24.50 14.06
N VAL A 24 -10.23 -24.90 15.05
CA VAL A 24 -11.57 -24.36 15.34
C VAL A 24 -11.47 -23.00 16.05
N GLY A 25 -10.56 -22.14 15.59
CA GLY A 25 -10.32 -20.81 16.16
C GLY A 25 -11.05 -19.71 15.39
N PRO A 26 -11.39 -18.56 16.02
CA PRO A 26 -11.95 -17.41 15.33
C PRO A 26 -11.04 -16.97 14.16
N PRO A 27 -11.60 -16.47 13.05
CA PRO A 27 -10.79 -16.04 11.92
C PRO A 27 -9.78 -14.97 12.38
N PRO A 28 -8.50 -15.08 11.95
CA PRO A 28 -7.47 -14.10 12.30
C PRO A 28 -7.93 -12.70 11.88
N ARG A 29 -7.72 -11.71 12.76
CA ARG A 29 -8.06 -10.30 12.52
C ARG A 29 -6.79 -9.47 12.53
N LEU A 30 -6.76 -8.40 11.74
CA LEU A 30 -5.66 -7.45 11.77
C LEU A 30 -5.64 -6.68 13.10
N GLU A 31 -4.44 -6.32 13.56
CA GLU A 31 -4.28 -5.44 14.71
C GLU A 31 -4.98 -4.08 14.48
N PRO A 32 -5.47 -3.44 15.57
CA PRO A 32 -6.00 -2.09 15.48
C PRO A 32 -4.98 -1.16 14.82
N LEU A 33 -5.47 -0.17 14.06
CA LEU A 33 -4.59 0.74 13.36
C LEU A 33 -3.74 1.53 14.36
N SER A 34 -2.43 1.51 14.16
CA SER A 34 -1.56 2.39 14.92
C SER A 34 -1.64 3.82 14.38
N TRP A 35 -1.24 4.79 15.20
CA TRP A 35 -1.25 6.21 14.84
C TRP A 35 -0.39 6.51 13.58
N TYR A 36 0.73 5.81 13.40
CA TYR A 36 1.56 5.94 12.20
C TYR A 36 0.88 5.36 10.94
N SER A 37 0.06 4.32 11.09
CA SER A 37 -0.76 3.82 9.99
C SER A 37 -1.83 4.82 9.59
N MET A 38 -2.42 5.53 10.55
CA MET A 38 -3.44 6.56 10.27
C MET A 38 -2.83 7.75 9.52
N THR A 39 -1.66 8.23 9.94
CA THR A 39 -0.96 9.34 9.26
C THR A 39 -0.55 8.96 7.84
N SER A 40 -0.07 7.72 7.63
CA SER A 40 0.20 7.16 6.30
C SER A 40 -1.04 7.15 5.41
N ILE A 41 -2.20 6.72 5.91
CA ILE A 41 -3.45 6.73 5.15
C ILE A 41 -3.84 8.16 4.77
N PHE A 42 -3.80 9.08 5.74
CA PHE A 42 -4.15 10.47 5.49
C PHE A 42 -3.27 11.10 4.39
N GLN A 43 -1.95 10.89 4.49
CA GLN A 43 -1.00 11.36 3.50
C GLN A 43 -1.25 10.70 2.13
N ALA A 44 -1.52 9.39 2.09
CA ALA A 44 -1.82 8.68 0.85
C ALA A 44 -3.11 9.19 0.19
N CYS A 45 -4.15 9.50 0.96
CA CYS A 45 -5.40 10.07 0.45
C CYS A 45 -5.18 11.44 -0.20
N ILE A 46 -4.46 12.35 0.48
CA ILE A 46 -4.16 13.68 -0.06
C ILE A 46 -3.34 13.56 -1.35
N LEU A 47 -2.27 12.76 -1.33
CA LEU A 47 -1.39 12.60 -2.50
C LEU A 47 -2.10 11.89 -3.66
N SER A 48 -2.99 10.95 -3.38
CA SER A 48 -3.82 10.31 -4.40
C SER A 48 -4.78 11.31 -5.05
N ALA A 49 -5.45 12.16 -4.27
CA ALA A 49 -6.33 13.21 -4.81
C ALA A 49 -5.55 14.21 -5.66
N LEU A 50 -4.36 14.61 -5.21
CA LEU A 50 -3.46 15.48 -5.97
C LEU A 50 -2.93 14.83 -7.25
N GLY A 51 -2.68 13.52 -7.25
CA GLY A 51 -2.31 12.76 -8.45
C GLY A 51 -3.47 12.65 -9.44
N LEU A 52 -4.70 12.44 -8.95
CA LEU A 52 -5.91 12.40 -9.78
C LEU A 52 -6.17 13.76 -10.42
N TYR A 53 -6.04 14.85 -9.66
CA TYR A 53 -6.16 16.20 -10.20
C TYR A 53 -5.16 16.46 -11.33
N ARG A 54 -3.88 16.10 -11.13
CA ARG A 54 -2.85 16.25 -12.18
C ARG A 54 -3.12 15.36 -13.39
N SER A 55 -3.58 14.13 -13.16
CA SER A 55 -3.95 13.22 -14.23
C SER A 55 -5.08 13.79 -15.08
N LEU A 56 -6.17 14.24 -14.45
CA LEU A 56 -7.31 14.84 -15.14
C LEU A 56 -6.91 16.10 -15.89
N LYS A 57 -6.08 16.96 -15.28
CA LYS A 57 -5.55 18.16 -15.92
C LYS A 57 -4.75 17.80 -17.18
N ALA A 58 -3.75 16.93 -17.05
CA ALA A 58 -2.91 16.51 -18.17
C ALA A 58 -3.74 15.83 -19.28
N LEU A 59 -4.73 15.01 -18.91
CA LEU A 59 -5.60 14.36 -19.88
C LEU A 59 -6.52 15.36 -20.59
N SER A 60 -7.04 16.36 -19.87
CA SER A 60 -7.88 17.42 -20.44
C SER A 60 -7.10 18.33 -21.39
N GLU A 61 -5.85 18.67 -21.06
CA GLU A 61 -4.96 19.47 -21.92
C GLU A 61 -4.56 18.67 -23.17
N SER A 62 -4.21 17.39 -23.02
CA SER A 62 -3.87 16.51 -24.14
C SER A 62 -5.03 16.26 -25.12
N SER A 63 -6.28 16.34 -24.64
CA SER A 63 -7.47 16.23 -25.49
C SER A 63 -7.74 17.49 -26.31
N LEU A 64 -7.16 18.63 -25.90
CA LEU A 64 -7.38 19.94 -26.54
C LEU A 64 -6.21 20.33 -27.46
N GLU A 65 -4.98 19.93 -27.13
CA GLU A 65 -3.76 20.21 -27.89
C GLU A 65 -3.26 18.93 -28.59
N GLU A 66 -3.90 18.55 -29.69
CA GLU A 66 -3.60 17.31 -30.44
C GLU A 66 -2.24 17.34 -31.18
N TYR A 67 -1.56 18.49 -31.26
CA TYR A 67 -0.33 18.68 -32.05
C TYR A 67 0.93 19.10 -31.25
N ASP A 68 0.80 19.77 -30.10
CA ASP A 68 1.95 20.27 -29.29
C ASP A 68 1.79 20.09 -27.77
N GLY A 69 0.68 19.49 -27.29
CA GLY A 69 0.39 19.36 -25.86
C GLY A 69 1.20 18.27 -25.16
N PRO A 70 1.28 18.29 -23.81
CA PRO A 70 1.89 17.21 -23.03
C PRO A 70 1.27 15.86 -23.41
N SER A 71 2.10 14.87 -23.76
CA SER A 71 1.59 13.60 -24.26
C SER A 71 0.57 12.99 -23.27
N PRO A 72 -0.55 12.42 -23.77
CA PRO A 72 -1.59 11.83 -22.91
C PRO A 72 -1.04 10.72 -22.00
N SER A 73 0.12 10.16 -22.36
CA SER A 73 0.86 9.18 -21.57
C SER A 73 1.18 9.67 -20.15
N HIS A 74 1.52 10.95 -19.95
CA HIS A 74 1.83 11.48 -18.63
C HIS A 74 0.59 11.48 -17.74
N GLY A 75 -0.58 11.87 -18.29
CA GLY A 75 -1.86 11.82 -17.59
C GLY A 75 -2.19 10.40 -17.10
N LEU A 76 -1.92 9.38 -17.91
CA LEU A 76 -2.10 7.97 -17.54
C LEU A 76 -1.11 7.52 -16.45
N ILE A 77 0.14 7.98 -16.47
CA ILE A 77 1.11 7.63 -15.42
C ILE A 77 0.71 8.25 -14.07
N PHE A 78 0.23 9.50 -14.07
CA PHE A 78 -0.33 10.13 -12.86
C PHE A 78 -1.55 9.35 -12.34
N LEU A 79 -2.43 8.86 -13.23
CA LEU A 79 -3.58 8.04 -12.85
C LEU A 79 -3.14 6.73 -12.21
N LEU A 80 -2.20 6.03 -12.85
CA LEU A 80 -1.66 4.78 -12.38
C LEU A 80 -1.04 4.94 -10.98
N GLU A 81 -0.28 6.01 -10.76
CA GLU A 81 0.30 6.30 -9.45
C GLU A 81 -0.77 6.50 -8.38
N SER A 82 -1.83 7.26 -8.67
CA SER A 82 -2.96 7.43 -7.74
C SER A 82 -3.63 6.11 -7.41
N CYS A 83 -3.90 5.28 -8.42
CA CYS A 83 -4.45 3.93 -8.23
C CYS A 83 -3.56 3.06 -7.34
N LEU A 84 -2.24 3.11 -7.53
CA LEU A 84 -1.29 2.36 -6.71
C LEU A 84 -1.26 2.84 -5.26
N ARG A 85 -1.41 4.15 -5.01
CA ARG A 85 -1.52 4.66 -3.63
C ARG A 85 -2.79 4.19 -2.94
N ILE A 86 -3.91 4.21 -3.65
CA ILE A 86 -5.18 3.64 -3.14
C ILE A 86 -4.96 2.15 -2.83
N PHE A 87 -4.28 1.42 -3.71
CA PHE A 87 -3.96 0.02 -3.49
C PHE A 87 -3.06 -0.20 -2.26
N GLN A 88 -2.06 0.67 -2.00
CA GLN A 88 -1.27 0.61 -0.75
C GLN A 88 -2.15 0.81 0.48
N VAL A 89 -3.11 1.74 0.44
CA VAL A 89 -4.07 1.93 1.55
C VAL A 89 -4.96 0.71 1.72
N MET A 90 -5.43 0.09 0.64
CA MET A 90 -6.19 -1.16 0.71
C MET A 90 -5.37 -2.31 1.30
N LEU A 91 -4.12 -2.48 0.87
CA LEU A 91 -3.19 -3.45 1.46
C LEU A 91 -2.96 -3.18 2.95
N LEU A 92 -2.91 -1.90 3.35
CA LEU A 92 -2.75 -1.53 4.74
C LEU A 92 -4.00 -1.85 5.55
N LEU A 93 -5.22 -1.75 4.99
CA LEU A 93 -6.49 -1.96 5.69
C LEU A 93 -6.97 -3.41 5.71
N GLN A 94 -6.78 -4.15 4.60
CA GLN A 94 -7.32 -5.49 4.39
C GLN A 94 -6.31 -6.60 4.67
N GLN A 95 -6.82 -7.78 5.05
CA GLN A 95 -5.99 -8.95 5.30
C GLN A 95 -5.82 -9.74 3.99
N ILE A 96 -4.71 -9.52 3.31
CA ILE A 96 -4.35 -10.21 2.08
C ILE A 96 -3.20 -11.19 2.34
N ARG A 97 -3.28 -12.41 1.78
CA ARG A 97 -2.30 -13.49 2.04
C ARG A 97 -0.88 -13.12 1.60
N TYR A 98 -0.74 -12.43 0.48
CA TYR A 98 0.55 -12.01 -0.09
C TYR A 98 0.83 -10.52 0.14
N ARG A 99 0.32 -9.94 1.24
CA ARG A 99 0.35 -8.49 1.49
C ARG A 99 1.74 -7.88 1.38
N ILE A 100 2.77 -8.52 1.94
CA ILE A 100 4.15 -7.99 1.87
C ILE A 100 4.68 -8.01 0.44
N VAL A 101 4.49 -9.11 -0.29
CA VAL A 101 4.95 -9.26 -1.68
C VAL A 101 4.26 -8.24 -2.59
N LEU A 102 2.94 -8.10 -2.45
CA LEU A 102 2.16 -7.11 -3.18
C LEU A 102 2.57 -5.67 -2.82
N SER A 103 2.93 -5.42 -1.56
CA SER A 103 3.42 -4.11 -1.12
C SER A 103 4.78 -3.76 -1.74
N TRP A 104 5.70 -4.74 -1.84
CA TRP A 104 6.97 -4.55 -2.55
C TRP A 104 6.76 -4.28 -4.03
N PHE A 105 5.91 -5.08 -4.69
CA PHE A 105 5.56 -4.86 -6.09
C PHE A 105 4.98 -3.45 -6.31
N CYS A 106 4.07 -3.04 -5.44
CA CYS A 106 3.45 -1.73 -5.49
C CYS A 106 4.48 -0.60 -5.27
N LEU A 107 5.42 -0.76 -4.33
CA LEU A 107 6.50 0.21 -4.11
C LEU A 107 7.40 0.36 -5.34
N VAL A 108 7.81 -0.75 -5.96
CA VAL A 108 8.63 -0.72 -7.18
C VAL A 108 7.90 0.02 -8.30
N LEU A 109 6.61 -0.29 -8.49
CA LEU A 109 5.83 0.36 -9.54
C LEU A 109 5.61 1.86 -9.27
N LEU A 110 5.42 2.27 -8.01
CA LEU A 110 5.39 3.68 -7.62
C LEU A 110 6.72 4.39 -7.90
N CYS A 111 7.86 3.74 -7.64
CA CYS A 111 9.17 4.30 -7.99
C CYS A 111 9.34 4.46 -9.50
N LEU A 112 8.88 3.49 -10.29
CA LEU A 112 8.90 3.57 -11.76
C LEU A 112 8.00 4.72 -12.26
N CYS A 113 6.77 4.85 -11.75
CA CYS A 113 5.91 5.98 -12.09
C CYS A 113 6.54 7.32 -11.71
N ALA A 114 7.17 7.40 -10.52
CA ALA A 114 7.86 8.61 -10.08
C ALA A 114 9.06 8.96 -10.99
N TRP A 115 9.80 7.96 -11.46
CA TRP A 115 10.89 8.14 -12.43
C TRP A 115 10.39 8.66 -13.77
N LEU A 116 9.30 8.07 -14.31
CA LEU A 116 8.74 8.47 -15.60
C LEU A 116 8.15 9.90 -15.60
N VAL A 117 7.79 10.41 -14.43
CA VAL A 117 7.20 11.75 -14.25
C VAL A 117 8.17 12.69 -13.53
N TRP A 118 9.45 12.30 -13.43
CA TRP A 118 10.46 13.04 -12.69
C TRP A 118 10.64 14.46 -13.24
N ASP A 119 10.68 14.61 -14.57
CA ASP A 119 10.89 15.90 -15.23
C ASP A 119 9.68 16.85 -15.10
N LEU A 120 8.49 16.32 -14.79
CA LEU A 120 7.27 17.11 -14.64
C LEU A 120 7.04 17.59 -13.19
N ARG A 121 7.84 17.11 -12.22
CA ARG A 121 7.66 17.44 -10.80
C ARG A 121 8.83 18.24 -10.26
N ASP A 122 8.50 19.19 -9.38
CA ASP A 122 9.53 19.78 -8.52
C ASP A 122 10.19 18.70 -7.67
N LYS A 123 11.49 18.86 -7.43
CA LYS A 123 12.30 17.95 -6.59
C LYS A 123 11.68 17.71 -5.21
N TRP A 124 11.05 18.74 -4.64
CA TRP A 124 10.33 18.65 -3.36
C TRP A 124 9.08 17.76 -3.45
N GLN A 125 8.27 17.93 -4.50
CA GLN A 125 7.08 17.10 -4.73
C GLN A 125 7.49 15.64 -4.89
N CYS A 126 8.52 15.36 -5.70
CA CYS A 126 8.98 13.99 -5.88
C CYS A 126 9.45 13.35 -4.57
N SER A 127 10.17 14.12 -3.74
CA SER A 127 10.59 13.67 -2.40
C SER A 127 9.39 13.36 -1.49
N LEU A 128 8.36 14.21 -1.48
CA LEU A 128 7.14 13.97 -0.70
C LEU A 128 6.37 12.72 -1.13
N PHE A 129 6.26 12.50 -2.45
CA PHE A 129 5.61 11.31 -2.97
C PHE A 129 6.43 10.06 -2.62
N LEU A 130 7.74 10.05 -2.84
CA LEU A 130 8.59 8.89 -2.56
C LEU A 130 8.60 8.54 -1.05
N THR A 131 8.79 9.54 -0.19
CA THR A 131 8.77 9.34 1.27
C THR A 131 7.44 8.78 1.74
N SER A 132 6.31 9.30 1.25
CA SER A 132 4.98 8.77 1.57
C SER A 132 4.80 7.30 1.15
N ALA A 133 5.30 6.92 -0.02
CA ALA A 133 5.22 5.54 -0.51
C ALA A 133 6.03 4.58 0.37
N VAL A 134 7.22 5.01 0.80
CA VAL A 134 8.08 4.25 1.73
C VAL A 134 7.44 4.16 3.12
N VAL A 135 6.91 5.25 3.67
CA VAL A 135 6.23 5.26 4.97
C VAL A 135 5.04 4.30 4.96
N SER A 136 4.22 4.34 3.89
CA SER A 136 3.09 3.42 3.71
C SER A 136 3.53 1.97 3.61
N HIS A 137 4.62 1.70 2.87
CA HIS A 137 5.21 0.37 2.78
C HIS A 137 5.71 -0.16 4.14
N ILE A 138 6.43 0.68 4.91
CA ILE A 138 6.88 0.35 6.26
C ILE A 138 5.68 0.07 7.17
N ALA A 139 4.63 0.91 7.13
CA ALA A 139 3.42 0.68 7.90
C ALA A 139 2.74 -0.67 7.57
N ILE A 140 2.73 -1.06 6.29
CA ILE A 140 2.22 -2.38 5.84
C ILE A 140 3.09 -3.53 6.37
N ILE A 141 4.41 -3.36 6.39
CA ILE A 141 5.36 -4.37 6.87
C ILE A 141 5.33 -4.53 8.40
N LEU A 142 5.09 -3.44 9.12
CA LEU A 142 5.04 -3.43 10.59
C LEU A 142 3.70 -3.92 11.13
N ARG A 143 2.59 -3.76 10.39
CA ARG A 143 1.25 -4.17 10.84
C ARG A 143 1.16 -5.69 11.03
N ARG A 144 1.19 -6.20 12.26
CA ARG A 144 1.11 -7.64 12.51
C ARG A 144 -0.33 -8.15 12.42
N ILE A 145 -0.49 -9.45 12.17
CA ILE A 145 -1.78 -10.14 12.23
C ILE A 145 -2.00 -10.52 13.70
N ARG A 146 -3.09 -10.04 14.31
CA ARG A 146 -3.43 -10.42 15.69
C ARG A 146 -4.00 -11.83 15.65
N LEU A 147 -3.25 -12.80 16.16
CA LEU A 147 -3.81 -14.09 16.53
C LEU A 147 -4.65 -13.85 17.79
N LYS A 148 -5.99 -13.84 17.68
CA LYS A 148 -6.84 -13.88 18.87
C LYS A 148 -6.68 -15.30 19.45
N LEU A 149 -5.96 -15.45 20.56
CA LEU A 149 -5.99 -16.69 21.31
C LEU A 149 -7.42 -16.93 21.82
N PRO A 150 -7.91 -18.18 21.88
CA PRO A 150 -9.22 -18.47 22.45
C PRO A 150 -9.26 -17.91 23.88
N ASP A 151 -10.28 -17.12 24.19
CA ASP A 151 -10.56 -16.70 25.58
C ASP A 151 -11.00 -17.95 26.34
N TYR A 152 -10.06 -18.69 26.92
CA TYR A 152 -10.34 -19.71 27.90
C TYR A 152 -10.62 -19.03 29.25
N ASN A 153 -11.67 -18.23 29.32
CA ASN A 153 -12.19 -17.76 30.59
C ASN A 153 -13.19 -18.81 31.08
N VAL A 154 -12.70 -19.77 31.87
CA VAL A 154 -13.51 -20.69 32.67
C VAL A 154 -13.91 -20.05 33.99
#